data_AF-A0A7V7MS82-F1
#
_entry.id   AF-A0A7V7MS82-F1
#
_cell.length_a   1.000
_cell.length_b   1.000
_cell.length_c   1.000
_cell.angle_alpha   90.00
_cell.angle_beta   90.00
_cell.angle_gamma   90.00
#
_symmetry.space_group_name_H-M   'P 1'
#
loop_
_entity.id
_entity.type
_entity.pdbx_description
1 polymer ?
#
loop_
_entity_poly.entity_id
_entity_poly.type
_entity_poly.pdbx_seq_one_letter_code
_entity_poly.pdbx_strand_id
1 'polypeptide(L)'
;MVRLMTLVLALLTVGCSAGGPGGAVKPEVSPMAFPCLSYTLPCSTVAVREPQQPMLDGSLEGDAGRGKKLAFARNKGNCLACHVLKGGTQPGSRGPDLSGYGTWGRSDSETYGLVYDMRMRIPDTVMPPFGTNEVLSSQEIRDVVAFLQSSR
;
A
#
# COMPACT_ATOMS: atom_id res chain seq x y z
N MET A 1 -70.33 -5.93 -19.23
CA MET A 1 -70.48 -7.22 -19.95
C MET A 1 -69.08 -7.68 -20.36
N VAL A 2 -68.34 -8.28 -19.42
CA VAL A 2 -67.88 -9.69 -19.41
C VAL A 2 -66.96 -10.07 -20.58
N ARG A 3 -65.67 -10.28 -20.25
CA ARG A 3 -64.62 -11.13 -20.87
C ARG A 3 -63.26 -10.46 -20.55
N LEU A 4 -62.20 -11.10 -20.11
CA LEU A 4 -61.86 -12.51 -19.92
C LEU A 4 -60.58 -12.47 -19.07
N MET A 5 -60.55 -13.20 -17.95
CA MET A 5 -59.32 -13.46 -17.20
C MET A 5 -58.42 -14.36 -18.06
N THR A 6 -57.24 -13.86 -18.45
CA THR A 6 -56.17 -14.71 -19.01
C THR A 6 -55.03 -14.76 -18.01
N LEU A 7 -54.98 -15.87 -17.29
CA LEU A 7 -53.93 -16.29 -16.38
C LEU A 7 -52.65 -16.55 -17.20
N VAL A 8 -51.65 -15.69 -17.08
CA VAL A 8 -50.30 -15.97 -17.60
C VAL A 8 -49.46 -16.51 -16.46
N LEU A 9 -49.25 -17.82 -16.50
CA LEU A 9 -48.38 -18.58 -15.60
C LEU A 9 -46.92 -18.18 -15.87
N ALA A 10 -46.33 -17.35 -15.01
CA ALA A 10 -44.90 -17.06 -15.05
C ALA A 10 -44.13 -18.26 -14.46
N LEU A 11 -43.41 -19.00 -15.32
CA LEU A 11 -42.48 -20.04 -14.91
C LEU A 11 -41.34 -19.43 -14.09
N LEU A 12 -41.16 -19.95 -12.87
CA LEU A 12 -39.97 -19.74 -12.05
C LEU A 12 -38.76 -20.37 -12.76
N THR A 13 -37.88 -19.54 -13.30
CA THR A 13 -36.53 -19.97 -13.66
C THR A 13 -35.69 -20.06 -12.39
N VAL A 14 -35.53 -21.29 -11.89
CA VAL A 14 -34.55 -21.63 -10.86
C VAL A 14 -33.16 -21.29 -11.39
N GLY A 15 -32.55 -20.24 -10.84
CA GLY A 15 -31.15 -19.91 -11.06
C GLY A 15 -30.27 -20.97 -10.40
N CYS A 16 -29.63 -21.81 -11.20
CA CYS A 16 -28.62 -22.75 -10.73
C CYS A 16 -27.28 -22.00 -10.65
N SER A 17 -26.97 -21.41 -9.50
CA SER A 17 -25.63 -20.90 -9.22
C SER A 17 -24.71 -22.08 -8.91
N ALA A 18 -23.78 -22.37 -9.80
CA ALA A 18 -22.71 -23.33 -9.57
C ALA A 18 -21.75 -22.78 -8.49
N GLY A 19 -21.95 -23.20 -7.24
CA GLY A 19 -20.96 -23.06 -6.17
C GLY A 19 -19.84 -24.08 -6.36
N GLY A 20 -18.65 -23.61 -6.76
CA GLY A 20 -17.43 -24.41 -6.75
C GLY A 20 -16.94 -24.68 -5.31
N PRO A 21 -16.14 -25.73 -5.09
CA PRO A 21 -15.73 -26.14 -3.76
C PRO A 21 -14.82 -25.09 -3.11
N GLY A 22 -15.17 -24.75 -1.87
CA GLY A 22 -14.51 -23.72 -1.09
C GLY A 22 -13.03 -23.99 -0.88
N GLY A 23 -12.20 -23.13 -1.48
CA GLY A 23 -10.93 -22.79 -0.87
C GLY A 23 -11.22 -22.03 0.43
N ALA A 24 -10.59 -22.42 1.53
CA ALA A 24 -10.67 -21.67 2.77
C ALA A 24 -10.22 -20.22 2.51
N VAL A 25 -11.17 -19.29 2.49
CA VAL A 25 -10.87 -17.86 2.54
C VAL A 25 -10.23 -17.65 3.89
N LYS A 26 -8.92 -17.38 3.92
CA LYS A 26 -8.22 -16.97 5.14
C LYS A 26 -8.99 -15.78 5.70
N PRO A 27 -9.33 -15.75 7.00
CA PRO A 27 -10.03 -14.61 7.57
C PRO A 27 -9.24 -13.34 7.22
N GLU A 28 -9.88 -12.36 6.58
CA GLU A 28 -9.25 -11.08 6.29
C GLU A 28 -8.89 -10.42 7.61
N VAL A 29 -7.60 -10.44 7.94
CA VAL A 29 -7.07 -9.71 9.09
C VAL A 29 -6.98 -8.26 8.65
N SER A 30 -7.84 -7.41 9.21
CA SER A 30 -7.83 -5.97 8.92
C SER A 30 -6.41 -5.40 9.10
N PRO A 31 -5.93 -4.51 8.21
CA PRO A 31 -4.67 -3.78 8.40
C PRO A 31 -4.59 -3.03 9.74
N MET A 32 -5.75 -2.73 10.35
CA MET A 32 -5.88 -2.11 11.66
C MET A 32 -5.66 -3.08 12.85
N ALA A 33 -5.65 -4.40 12.64
CA ALA A 33 -5.33 -5.38 13.68
C ALA A 33 -3.88 -5.23 14.20
N PHE A 34 -3.05 -4.49 13.45
CA PHE A 34 -1.69 -4.09 13.74
C PHE A 34 -1.60 -2.56 13.58
N PRO A 35 -0.69 -1.83 14.23
CA PRO A 35 0.45 -2.27 15.05
C PRO A 35 0.16 -2.48 16.56
N CYS A 36 0.97 -3.32 17.21
CA CYS A 36 0.98 -3.52 18.66
C CYS A 36 1.86 -2.46 19.36
N LEU A 37 1.41 -1.20 19.36
CA LEU A 37 2.20 -0.06 19.86
C LEU A 37 2.24 0.07 21.39
N SER A 38 1.60 -0.84 22.11
CA SER A 38 1.57 -0.85 23.57
C SER A 38 2.01 -2.22 24.09
N TYR A 39 2.80 -2.21 25.15
CA TYR A 39 3.14 -3.42 25.91
C TYR A 39 2.06 -3.83 26.92
N THR A 40 1.12 -2.92 27.22
CA THR A 40 0.10 -3.11 28.26
C THR A 40 -1.31 -3.20 27.70
N LEU A 41 -1.51 -2.82 26.43
CA LEU A 41 -2.79 -2.90 25.75
C LEU A 41 -2.74 -3.90 24.60
N PRO A 42 -3.84 -4.60 24.28
CA PRO A 42 -3.92 -5.45 23.10
C PRO A 42 -3.55 -4.69 21.82
N CYS A 43 -3.06 -5.39 20.80
CA CYS A 43 -2.86 -4.79 19.47
C CYS A 43 -4.16 -4.15 18.96
N SER A 44 -4.06 -3.13 18.08
CA SER A 44 -5.18 -2.35 17.55
C SER A 44 -5.95 -1.45 18.54
N THR A 45 -5.58 -1.43 19.83
CA THR A 45 -6.26 -0.58 20.82
C THR A 45 -5.73 0.85 20.88
N VAL A 46 -4.50 1.06 20.41
CA VAL A 46 -3.94 2.41 20.25
C VAL A 46 -4.47 2.98 18.93
N ALA A 47 -5.20 4.09 19.02
CA ALA A 47 -5.71 4.77 17.84
C ALA A 47 -4.55 5.24 16.94
N VAL A 48 -4.54 4.74 15.70
CA VAL A 48 -3.61 5.15 14.64
C VAL A 48 -4.42 5.63 13.44
N ARG A 49 -3.80 6.42 12.55
CA ARG A 49 -4.41 6.74 11.26
C ARG A 49 -4.55 5.46 10.44
N GLU A 50 -5.76 5.27 9.89
CA GLU A 50 -6.12 4.14 9.02
C GLU A 50 -5.09 3.98 7.89
N PRO A 51 -4.55 2.78 7.65
CA PRO A 51 -3.68 2.52 6.51
C PRO A 51 -4.30 2.95 5.18
N GLN A 52 -3.53 3.61 4.32
CA GLN A 52 -3.99 4.13 3.04
C GLN A 52 -3.13 3.61 1.90
N GLN A 53 -3.74 3.11 0.82
CA GLN A 53 -3.01 2.79 -0.41
C GLN A 53 -3.57 3.58 -1.60
N PRO A 54 -3.29 4.88 -1.69
CA PRO A 54 -3.74 5.66 -2.84
C PRO A 54 -3.10 5.12 -4.11
N MET A 55 -3.89 5.09 -5.18
CA MET A 55 -3.35 4.88 -6.52
C MET A 55 -2.58 6.14 -6.96
N LEU A 56 -1.58 5.94 -7.82
CA LEU A 56 -0.89 7.06 -8.43
C LEU A 56 -1.80 7.67 -9.50
N ASP A 57 -2.20 8.93 -9.30
CA ASP A 57 -2.97 9.66 -10.30
C ASP A 57 -2.04 10.17 -11.41
N GLY A 58 -2.33 9.79 -12.66
CA GLY A 58 -1.55 10.21 -13.83
C GLY A 58 -0.16 9.58 -13.92
N SER A 59 0.72 10.20 -14.70
CA SER A 59 2.14 9.83 -14.76
C SER A 59 2.85 10.18 -13.44
N LEU A 60 4.04 9.59 -13.21
CA LEU A 60 4.78 9.78 -11.98
C LEU A 60 5.15 11.25 -11.72
N GLU A 61 5.61 11.98 -12.76
CA GLU A 61 6.02 13.39 -12.67
C GLU A 61 6.98 13.69 -11.50
N GLY A 62 7.87 12.74 -11.19
CA GLY A 62 8.84 12.83 -10.08
C GLY A 62 10.24 13.21 -10.54
N ASP A 63 10.98 13.92 -9.68
CA ASP A 63 12.39 14.26 -9.88
C ASP A 63 13.29 13.38 -8.99
N ALA A 64 14.09 12.52 -9.61
CA ALA A 64 14.98 11.60 -8.91
C ALA A 64 16.06 12.31 -8.06
N GLY A 65 16.50 13.50 -8.45
CA GLY A 65 17.48 14.28 -7.70
C GLY A 65 16.89 14.84 -6.41
N ARG A 66 15.66 15.38 -6.47
CA ARG A 66 14.89 15.77 -5.27
C ARG A 66 14.55 14.56 -4.41
N GLY A 67 14.15 13.46 -5.04
CA GLY A 67 13.84 12.20 -4.36
C GLY A 67 15.01 11.68 -3.54
N LYS A 68 16.22 11.68 -4.11
CA LYS A 68 17.44 11.32 -3.38
C LYS A 68 17.67 12.20 -2.15
N LYS A 69 17.51 13.53 -2.30
CA LYS A 69 17.67 14.46 -1.17
C LYS A 69 16.67 14.16 -0.06
N LEU A 70 15.40 13.95 -0.40
CA LEU A 70 14.33 13.62 0.54
C LEU A 70 14.59 12.28 1.25
N ALA A 71 14.99 11.26 0.49
CA ALA A 71 15.29 9.93 1.02
C ALA A 71 16.48 9.96 2.00
N PHE A 72 17.45 10.85 1.79
CA PHE A 72 18.66 10.93 2.61
C PHE A 72 18.54 11.93 3.77
N ALA A 73 17.52 12.80 3.77
CA ALA A 73 17.37 13.80 4.82
C ALA A 73 16.81 13.16 6.11
N ARG A 74 17.52 13.35 7.22
CA ARG A 74 17.15 12.83 8.55
C ARG A 74 15.83 13.39 9.09
N ASN A 75 15.43 14.58 8.63
CA ASN A 75 14.20 15.26 9.01
C ASN A 75 13.06 15.08 7.98
N LYS A 76 13.24 14.21 6.98
CA LYS A 76 12.22 13.87 5.98
C LYS A 76 12.11 12.35 5.86
N GLY A 77 12.50 11.77 4.73
CA GLY A 77 12.34 10.34 4.47
C GLY A 77 13.25 9.47 5.34
N ASN A 78 14.45 9.94 5.66
CA ASN A 78 15.45 9.24 6.49
C ASN A 78 15.62 7.76 6.13
N CYS A 79 15.48 7.41 4.85
CA CYS A 79 15.36 6.04 4.36
C CYS A 79 16.65 5.24 4.61
N LEU A 80 17.81 5.92 4.59
CA LEU A 80 19.11 5.33 4.92
C LEU A 80 19.19 4.79 6.34
N ALA A 81 18.36 5.25 7.28
CA ALA A 81 18.34 4.71 8.64
C ALA A 81 17.95 3.23 8.68
N CYS A 82 17.28 2.72 7.63
CA CYS A 82 16.84 1.33 7.56
C CYS A 82 17.33 0.59 6.32
N HIS A 83 17.55 1.29 5.21
CA HIS A 83 17.82 0.67 3.90
C HIS A 83 19.20 1.06 3.34
N VAL A 84 19.76 0.16 2.55
CA VAL A 84 20.82 0.49 1.60
C VAL A 84 20.19 1.14 0.37
N LEU A 85 20.72 2.29 -0.07
CA LEU A 85 20.23 3.03 -1.25
C LEU A 85 21.40 3.41 -2.17
N LYS A 86 21.13 3.51 -3.47
CA LYS A 86 22.14 3.84 -4.49
C LYS A 86 22.80 5.19 -4.18
N GLY A 87 24.13 5.16 -3.97
CA GLY A 87 24.93 6.34 -3.64
C GLY A 87 24.69 6.91 -2.25
N GLY A 88 24.10 6.12 -1.33
CA GLY A 88 24.03 6.43 0.09
C GLY A 88 25.28 5.99 0.85
N THR A 89 25.49 6.54 2.05
CA THR A 89 26.55 6.12 2.97
C THR A 89 25.95 5.83 4.34
N GLN A 90 26.58 4.94 5.11
CA GLN A 90 26.13 4.55 6.45
C GLN A 90 24.67 4.04 6.50
N PRO A 91 24.29 3.07 5.65
CA PRO A 91 22.94 2.52 5.67
C PRO A 91 22.70 1.67 6.93
N GLY A 92 21.45 1.67 7.40
CA GLY A 92 20.95 0.67 8.34
C GLY A 92 20.68 -0.68 7.66
N SER A 93 20.31 -1.66 8.48
CA SER A 93 20.06 -3.05 8.07
C SER A 93 18.68 -3.58 8.47
N ARG A 94 17.78 -2.70 8.92
CA ARG A 94 16.42 -3.09 9.34
C ARG A 94 15.51 -3.43 8.17
N GLY A 95 15.67 -2.73 7.04
CA GLY A 95 14.94 -2.96 5.81
C GLY A 95 15.82 -3.65 4.75
N PRO A 96 15.21 -4.12 3.64
CA PRO A 96 15.95 -4.69 2.52
C PRO A 96 16.89 -3.69 1.85
N ASP A 97 17.88 -4.21 1.14
CA ASP A 97 18.72 -3.42 0.22
C ASP A 97 17.87 -2.95 -0.98
N LEU A 98 17.81 -1.63 -1.18
CA LEU A 98 17.07 -0.96 -2.25
C LEU A 98 18.00 -0.33 -3.30
N SER A 99 19.32 -0.59 -3.25
CA SER A 99 20.31 0.02 -4.16
C SER A 99 20.08 -0.33 -5.64
N GLY A 100 19.47 -1.49 -5.91
CA GLY A 100 19.06 -1.95 -7.23
C GLY A 100 17.55 -1.94 -7.46
N TYR A 101 16.76 -1.18 -6.70
CA TYR A 101 15.30 -1.25 -6.70
C TYR A 101 14.67 -1.14 -8.10
N GLY A 102 15.16 -0.21 -8.94
CA GLY A 102 14.64 -0.03 -10.31
C GLY A 102 14.73 -1.27 -11.21
N THR A 103 15.52 -2.28 -10.84
CA THR A 103 15.62 -3.57 -11.57
C THR A 103 14.50 -4.55 -11.22
N TRP A 104 13.72 -4.28 -10.17
CA TRP A 104 12.73 -5.23 -9.64
C TRP A 104 11.43 -5.32 -10.45
N GLY A 105 11.29 -4.53 -11.51
CA GLY A 105 10.14 -4.59 -12.42
C GLY A 105 8.81 -4.11 -11.84
N ARG A 106 8.83 -3.38 -10.71
CA ARG A 106 7.64 -2.80 -10.09
C ARG A 106 7.19 -1.55 -10.82
N SER A 107 5.88 -1.37 -10.93
CA SER A 107 5.31 -0.16 -11.53
C SER A 107 5.44 1.05 -10.60
N ASP A 108 5.40 2.26 -11.17
CA ASP A 108 5.41 3.51 -10.39
C ASP A 108 4.25 3.57 -9.39
N SER A 109 3.05 3.11 -9.79
CA SER A 109 1.90 3.10 -8.89
C SER A 109 2.04 2.10 -7.75
N GLU A 110 2.64 0.92 -7.98
CA GLU A 110 2.93 -0.02 -6.91
C GLU A 110 3.93 0.59 -5.93
N THR A 111 5.06 1.11 -6.44
CA THR A 111 6.10 1.72 -5.61
C THR A 111 5.58 2.93 -4.84
N TYR A 112 4.74 3.76 -5.46
CA TYR A 112 4.07 4.89 -4.79
C TYR A 112 3.24 4.42 -3.60
N GLY A 113 2.40 3.40 -3.77
CA GLY A 113 1.61 2.84 -2.67
C GLY A 113 2.48 2.27 -1.53
N LEU A 114 3.57 1.57 -1.87
CA LEU A 114 4.49 1.01 -0.86
C LEU A 114 5.21 2.11 -0.05
N VAL A 115 5.62 3.21 -0.70
CA VAL A 115 6.25 4.36 -0.02
C VAL A 115 5.20 5.15 0.77
N TYR A 116 3.97 5.25 0.27
CA TYR A 116 2.89 5.98 0.94
C TYR A 116 2.50 5.33 2.27
N ASP A 117 2.23 4.02 2.26
CA ASP A 117 1.92 3.25 3.46
C ASP A 117 2.19 1.75 3.27
N MET A 118 3.31 1.27 3.80
CA MET A 118 3.69 -0.13 3.68
C MET A 118 2.78 -1.07 4.49
N ARG A 119 1.96 -0.56 5.43
CA ARG A 119 1.04 -1.39 6.24
C ARG A 119 -0.01 -2.10 5.39
N MET A 120 -0.34 -1.52 4.23
CA MET A 120 -1.28 -2.13 3.28
C MET A 120 -0.72 -3.41 2.64
N ARG A 121 0.62 -3.57 2.64
CA ARG A 121 1.30 -4.77 2.14
C ARG A 121 1.81 -5.69 3.25
N ILE A 122 2.32 -5.10 4.33
CA ILE A 122 2.87 -5.77 5.51
C ILE A 122 2.33 -5.05 6.75
N PRO A 123 1.19 -5.50 7.33
CA PRO A 123 0.48 -4.77 8.40
C PRO A 123 1.32 -4.46 9.65
N ASP A 124 2.30 -5.29 9.99
CA ASP A 124 3.17 -5.16 11.15
C ASP A 124 4.53 -4.51 10.83
N THR A 125 4.66 -3.89 9.65
CA THR A 125 5.89 -3.22 9.24
C THR A 125 6.32 -2.10 10.20
N VAL A 126 7.63 -1.98 10.39
CA VAL A 126 8.24 -0.83 11.09
C VAL A 126 8.53 0.34 10.15
N MET A 127 8.32 0.18 8.84
CA MET A 127 8.47 1.27 7.88
C MET A 127 7.41 2.35 8.16
N PRO A 128 7.79 3.62 8.35
CA PRO A 128 6.82 4.67 8.65
C PRO A 128 5.81 4.85 7.51
N PRO A 129 4.52 5.10 7.82
CA PRO A 129 3.51 5.39 6.80
C PRO A 129 3.62 6.86 6.37
N PHE A 130 4.57 7.15 5.48
CA PHE A 130 5.02 8.52 5.15
C PHE A 130 3.89 9.41 4.61
N GLY A 131 3.02 8.88 3.76
CA GLY A 131 1.90 9.63 3.19
C GLY A 131 0.76 9.78 4.18
N THR A 132 0.35 8.68 4.82
CA THR A 132 -0.75 8.68 5.81
C THR A 132 -0.48 9.60 6.99
N ASN A 133 0.78 9.72 7.43
CA ASN A 133 1.20 10.62 8.50
C ASN A 133 1.70 11.99 8.00
N GLU A 134 1.57 12.28 6.70
CA GLU A 134 1.92 13.57 6.08
C GLU A 134 3.39 13.98 6.31
N VAL A 135 4.28 13.00 6.50
CA VAL A 135 5.73 13.23 6.61
C VAL A 135 6.31 13.68 5.28
N LEU A 136 5.79 13.11 4.19
CA LEU A 136 6.07 13.50 2.82
C LEU A 136 4.75 13.83 2.13
N SER A 137 4.72 14.94 1.40
CA SER A 137 3.63 15.28 0.49
C SER A 137 3.56 14.31 -0.69
N SER A 138 2.43 14.27 -1.40
CA SER A 138 2.27 13.44 -2.60
C SER A 138 3.37 13.69 -3.65
N GLN A 139 3.78 14.95 -3.85
CA GLN A 139 4.87 15.27 -4.79
C GLN A 139 6.24 14.81 -4.28
N GLU A 140 6.51 14.94 -2.98
CA GLU A 140 7.76 14.43 -2.39
C GLU A 140 7.84 12.89 -2.50
N ILE A 141 6.71 12.19 -2.35
CA ILE A 141 6.66 10.74 -2.57
C ILE A 141 6.93 10.40 -4.05
N ARG A 142 6.34 11.13 -5.00
CA ARG A 142 6.62 10.97 -6.44
C ARG A 142 8.11 11.13 -6.75
N ASP A 143 8.75 12.14 -6.17
CA ASP A 143 10.19 12.37 -6.31
C ASP A 143 10.99 11.19 -5.76
N VAL A 144 10.65 10.67 -4.56
CA VAL A 144 11.30 9.48 -3.97
C VAL A 144 11.10 8.24 -4.84
N VAL A 145 9.91 8.01 -5.37
CA VAL A 145 9.63 6.90 -6.30
C VAL A 145 10.49 7.03 -7.55
N ALA A 146 10.62 8.23 -8.13
CA ALA A 146 11.48 8.46 -9.29
C ALA A 146 12.95 8.12 -8.98
N PHE A 147 13.42 8.47 -7.79
CA PHE A 147 14.76 8.08 -7.33
C PHE A 147 14.92 6.56 -7.27
N LEU A 148 13.99 5.85 -6.62
CA LEU A 148 14.03 4.38 -6.50
C LEU A 148 13.98 3.70 -7.87
N GLN A 149 13.12 4.18 -8.78
CA GLN A 149 12.98 3.61 -10.12
C GLN A 149 14.21 3.86 -11.01
N SER A 150 14.91 4.96 -10.78
CA SER A 150 16.16 5.29 -11.50
C SER A 150 17.37 4.44 -11.07
N SER A 151 17.25 3.64 -10.00
CA SER A 151 18.37 2.89 -9.42
C SER A 151 18.68 1.57 -10.14
N ARG A 152 18.57 1.55 -11.48
CA ARG A 152 18.94 0.41 -12.32
C ARG A 152 20.44 0.25 -12.48
#